data_AF-A0A970YTZ0-F1
#
_entry.id   AF-A0A970YTZ0-F1
#
_cell.length_a   1.000
_cell.length_b   1.000
_cell.length_c   1.000
_cell.angle_alpha   90.00
_cell.angle_beta   90.00
_cell.angle_gamma   90.00
#
_symmetry.space_group_name_H-M   'P 1'
#
loop_
_entity.id
_entity.type
_entity.pdbx_description
1 polymer ?
#
loop_
_entity_poly.entity_id
_entity_poly.type
_entity_poly.pdbx_seq_one_letter_code
_entity_poly.pdbx_strand_id
1 'polypeptide(L)'
;MMHSEKSTEYYTSKMALLTQLLGTNEEFLSNLGNWESCEEYLLRRDDLIQELQGLDESYGDEVIASCSTSQKSELDRMLNLILAVDKDITASMHKERQEALAAMKATVKEKKITGYENPVTVRGQLLDYKR
;
A
#
# COMPACT_ATOMS: atom_id res chain seq x y z
N MET A 1 23.98 9.50 -33.38
CA MET A 1 22.54 9.82 -33.51
C MET A 1 21.67 8.76 -32.82
N MET A 2 21.83 7.46 -33.09
CA MET A 2 21.00 6.38 -32.50
C MET A 2 20.88 6.34 -30.96
N HIS A 3 21.94 6.69 -30.21
CA HIS A 3 21.86 6.68 -28.73
C HIS A 3 20.94 7.77 -28.16
N SER A 4 20.78 8.90 -28.85
CA SER A 4 19.94 10.01 -28.38
C SER A 4 18.43 9.72 -28.50
N GLU A 5 18.03 8.94 -29.50
CA GLU A 5 16.63 8.54 -29.68
C GLU A 5 16.26 7.48 -28.66
N LYS A 6 17.11 6.46 -28.47
CA LYS A 6 16.89 5.41 -27.46
C LYS A 6 16.88 5.94 -26.03
N SER A 7 17.70 6.94 -25.70
CA SER A 7 17.70 7.53 -24.36
C SER A 7 16.46 8.38 -24.08
N THR A 8 15.93 9.02 -25.12
CA THR A 8 14.65 9.75 -25.05
C THR A 8 13.48 8.79 -24.91
N GLU A 9 13.50 7.68 -25.63
CA GLU A 9 12.51 6.60 -25.50
C GLU A 9 12.54 6.00 -24.09
N TYR A 10 13.72 5.61 -23.60
CA TYR A 10 13.91 5.13 -22.23
C TYR A 10 13.37 6.11 -21.19
N TYR A 11 13.75 7.39 -21.28
CA TYR A 11 13.28 8.42 -20.37
C TYR A 11 11.75 8.54 -20.38
N THR A 12 11.14 8.56 -21.57
CA THR A 12 9.69 8.72 -21.72
C THR A 12 8.94 7.53 -21.13
N SER A 13 9.40 6.31 -21.44
CA SER A 13 8.82 5.07 -20.92
C SER A 13 8.97 4.99 -19.40
N LYS A 14 10.15 5.31 -18.87
CA LYS A 14 10.40 5.30 -17.42
C LYS A 14 9.53 6.31 -16.69
N MET A 15 9.41 7.52 -17.23
CA MET A 15 8.56 8.56 -16.65
C MET A 15 7.07 8.16 -16.65
N ALA A 16 6.60 7.53 -17.72
CA ALA A 16 5.22 7.05 -17.82
C ALA A 16 4.91 5.99 -16.77
N LEU A 17 5.81 5.03 -16.56
CA LEU A 17 5.67 4.01 -15.51
C LEU A 17 5.71 4.62 -14.11
N LEU A 18 6.64 5.55 -13.85
CA LEU A 18 6.70 6.24 -12.56
C LEU A 18 5.44 7.05 -12.27
N THR A 19 4.84 7.67 -13.29
CA THR A 19 3.58 8.41 -13.15
C THR A 19 2.40 7.47 -12.85
N GLN A 20 2.35 6.30 -13.49
CA GLN A 20 1.34 5.27 -13.17
C GLN A 20 1.51 4.73 -11.75
N LEU A 21 2.74 4.54 -11.31
CA LEU A 21 3.05 4.10 -9.95
C LEU A 21 2.62 5.16 -8.92
N LEU A 22 2.92 6.43 -9.18
CA LEU A 22 2.46 7.53 -8.34
C LEU A 22 0.93 7.58 -8.25
N GLY A 23 0.24 7.51 -9.39
CA GLY A 23 -1.23 7.52 -9.41
C GLY A 23 -1.84 6.33 -8.65
N THR A 24 -1.25 5.13 -8.77
CA THR A 24 -1.67 3.95 -8.01
C THR A 24 -1.48 4.16 -6.50
N ASN A 25 -0.39 4.82 -6.08
CA ASN A 25 -0.16 5.15 -4.68
C ASN A 25 -1.14 6.20 -4.15
N GLU A 26 -1.43 7.25 -4.92
CA GLU A 26 -2.40 8.28 -4.55
C GLU A 26 -3.83 7.70 -4.45
N GLU A 27 -4.17 6.79 -5.36
CA GLU A 27 -5.42 6.04 -5.34
C GLU A 27 -5.50 5.17 -4.08
N PHE A 28 -4.44 4.43 -3.76
CA PHE A 28 -4.39 3.60 -2.54
C PHE A 28 -4.52 4.46 -1.28
N LEU A 29 -3.76 5.56 -1.19
CA LEU A 29 -3.82 6.50 -0.06
C LEU A 29 -5.24 7.05 0.15
N SER A 30 -5.94 7.37 -0.94
CA SER A 30 -7.31 7.88 -0.90
C SER A 30 -8.34 6.82 -0.47
N ASN A 31 -8.01 5.53 -0.60
CA ASN A 31 -8.90 4.40 -0.35
C ASN A 31 -8.44 3.49 0.79
N LEU A 32 -7.55 3.94 1.69
CA LEU A 32 -6.97 3.12 2.76
C LEU A 32 -7.99 2.48 3.72
N GLY A 33 -9.19 3.04 3.86
CA GLY A 33 -10.26 2.45 4.66
C GLY A 33 -10.95 1.24 4.00
N ASN A 34 -10.75 1.04 2.70
CA ASN A 34 -11.25 -0.12 1.97
C ASN A 34 -10.22 -1.25 1.97
N TRP A 35 -10.18 -2.02 3.05
CA TRP A 35 -9.22 -3.12 3.22
C TRP A 35 -9.37 -4.24 2.19
N GLU A 36 -10.55 -4.40 1.58
CA GLU A 36 -10.82 -5.45 0.60
C GLU A 36 -10.06 -5.23 -0.72
N SER A 37 -9.81 -3.97 -1.10
CA SER A 37 -9.05 -3.65 -2.31
C SER A 37 -7.53 -3.52 -2.07
N CYS A 38 -7.06 -3.67 -0.82
CA CYS A 38 -5.64 -3.54 -0.48
C CYS A 38 -4.76 -4.52 -1.26
N GLU A 39 -5.20 -5.78 -1.41
CA GLU A 39 -4.46 -6.81 -2.16
C GLU A 39 -4.34 -6.43 -3.64
N GLU A 40 -5.41 -5.92 -4.26
CA GLU A 40 -5.42 -5.47 -5.64
C GLU A 40 -4.42 -4.32 -5.87
N TYR A 41 -4.39 -3.33 -4.96
CA TYR A 41 -3.43 -2.24 -5.03
C TYR A 41 -1.98 -2.71 -4.94
N LEU A 42 -1.70 -3.63 -4.01
CA LEU A 42 -0.35 -4.18 -3.83
C LEU A 42 0.11 -4.97 -5.05
N LEU A 43 -0.76 -5.79 -5.64
CA LEU A 43 -0.46 -6.54 -6.87
C LEU A 43 -0.15 -5.61 -8.04
N ARG A 44 -1.01 -4.62 -8.29
CA ARG A 44 -0.80 -3.64 -9.37
C ARG A 44 0.50 -2.85 -9.18
N ARG A 45 0.84 -2.52 -7.93
CA ARG A 45 2.09 -1.85 -7.60
C ARG A 45 3.31 -2.74 -7.88
N ASP A 46 3.25 -4.02 -7.49
CA ASP A 46 4.32 -4.97 -7.74
C ASP A 46 4.53 -5.19 -9.25
N ASP A 47 3.46 -5.29 -10.03
CA ASP A 47 3.53 -5.39 -11.50
C ASP A 47 4.25 -4.17 -12.11
N LEU A 48 3.90 -2.95 -11.69
CA LEU A 48 4.57 -1.73 -12.16
C LEU A 48 6.04 -1.66 -11.76
N ILE A 49 6.40 -2.16 -10.57
CA ILE A 49 7.80 -2.24 -10.13
C ILE A 49 8.58 -3.23 -10.99
N GLN A 50 7.99 -4.38 -11.32
CA GLN A 50 8.60 -5.35 -12.22
C GLN A 50 8.77 -4.78 -13.63
N GLU A 51 7.79 -4.05 -14.16
CA GLU A 51 7.91 -3.36 -15.44
C GLU A 51 9.02 -2.30 -15.44
N LEU A 52 9.18 -1.53 -14.34
CA LEU A 52 10.28 -0.58 -14.19
C LEU A 52 11.65 -1.27 -14.18
N GLN A 53 11.77 -2.40 -13.48
CA GLN A 53 12.99 -3.20 -13.45
C GLN A 53 13.31 -3.78 -14.82
N GLY A 54 12.32 -4.38 -15.48
CA GLY A 54 12.46 -4.93 -16.83
C GLY A 54 12.80 -3.85 -17.85
N LEU A 55 12.28 -2.63 -17.70
CA LEU A 55 12.68 -1.50 -18.53
C LEU A 55 14.16 -1.16 -18.35
N ASP A 56 14.64 -1.07 -17.11
CA ASP A 56 16.06 -0.81 -16.83
C ASP A 56 16.97 -1.92 -17.38
N GLU A 57 16.55 -3.18 -17.33
CA GLU A 57 17.29 -4.32 -17.89
C GLU A 57 17.28 -4.35 -19.43
N SER A 58 16.19 -3.88 -20.04
CA SER A 58 16.02 -3.88 -21.51
C SER A 58 16.88 -2.83 -22.23
N TYR A 59 17.35 -1.82 -21.50
CA TYR A 59 18.23 -0.77 -22.02
C TYR A 59 19.63 -0.91 -21.41
N GLY A 60 20.66 -0.94 -22.27
CA GLY A 60 22.04 -0.99 -21.77
C GLY A 60 22.44 0.28 -21.00
N ASP A 61 23.35 0.14 -20.05
CA ASP A 61 23.85 1.23 -19.19
C ASP A 61 24.28 2.47 -19.98
N GLU A 62 24.84 2.30 -21.19
CA GLU A 62 25.24 3.40 -22.06
C GLU A 62 24.05 4.28 -22.49
N VAL A 63 22.88 3.68 -22.74
CA VAL A 63 21.67 4.42 -23.11
C VAL A 63 21.14 5.17 -21.90
N ILE A 64 21.06 4.52 -20.75
CA ILE A 64 20.62 5.14 -19.48
C ILE A 64 21.57 6.30 -19.10
N ALA A 65 22.88 6.08 -19.23
CA ALA A 65 23.89 7.09 -18.98
C ALA A 65 23.81 8.27 -19.94
N SER A 66 23.33 8.05 -21.17
CA SER A 66 23.16 9.10 -22.18
C SER A 66 21.93 9.99 -21.98
N CYS A 67 21.06 9.70 -21.00
CA CYS A 67 20.04 10.66 -20.57
C CYS A 67 20.68 11.97 -20.11
N SER A 68 20.05 13.09 -20.47
CA SER A 68 20.52 14.42 -20.06
C SER A 68 20.44 14.59 -18.54
N THR A 69 21.22 15.53 -18.01
CA THR A 69 21.17 15.88 -16.58
C THR A 69 19.76 16.32 -16.16
N SER A 70 19.03 17.05 -17.02
CA SER A 70 17.65 17.45 -16.73
C SER A 70 16.70 16.25 -16.66
N GLN A 71 16.82 15.29 -17.58
CA GLN A 71 16.02 14.06 -17.56
C GLN A 71 16.28 13.25 -16.30
N LYS A 72 17.55 13.06 -15.92
CA LYS A 72 17.92 12.34 -14.69
C LYS A 72 17.38 13.04 -13.44
N SER A 73 17.55 14.36 -13.35
CA SER A 73 17.03 15.14 -12.23
C SER A 73 15.51 15.05 -12.11
N GLU A 74 14.79 14.98 -13.23
CA GLU A 74 13.33 14.86 -13.23
C GLU A 74 12.87 13.46 -12.81
N LEU A 75 13.58 12.41 -13.25
CA LEU A 75 13.35 11.04 -12.77
C LEU A 75 13.60 10.93 -11.26
N ASP A 76 14.68 11.52 -10.76
CA ASP A 76 14.99 11.55 -9.33
C ASP A 76 13.91 12.30 -8.54
N ARG A 77 13.41 13.43 -9.07
CA ARG A 77 12.32 14.18 -8.46
C ARG A 77 11.06 13.33 -8.35
N MET A 78 10.71 12.60 -9.42
CA MET A 78 9.54 11.73 -9.44
C MET A 78 9.68 10.57 -8.43
N LEU A 79 10.85 9.93 -8.37
CA LEU A 79 11.14 8.88 -7.38
C LEU A 79 11.01 9.39 -5.95
N ASN A 80 11.55 10.58 -5.66
CA ASN A 80 11.44 11.18 -4.34
C ASN A 80 9.98 11.49 -3.95
N LEU A 81 9.16 11.90 -4.92
CA LEU A 81 7.72 12.12 -4.68
C LEU A 81 7.01 10.80 -4.35
N ILE A 82 7.25 9.74 -5.13
CA ILE A 82 6.71 8.40 -4.88
C ILE A 82 7.09 7.91 -3.48
N LEU A 83 8.38 8.06 -3.09
CA LEU A 83 8.86 7.68 -1.77
C LEU A 83 8.24 8.51 -0.63
N ALA A 84 7.87 9.76 -0.89
CA ALA A 84 7.17 10.58 0.09
C ALA A 84 5.73 10.07 0.29
N VAL A 85 5.00 9.81 -0.80
CA VAL A 85 3.65 9.24 -0.74
C VAL A 85 3.65 7.86 -0.06
N ASP A 86 4.65 7.03 -0.32
CA ASP A 86 4.80 5.72 0.35
C ASP A 86 4.93 5.84 1.88
N LYS A 87 5.65 6.87 2.36
CA LYS A 87 5.75 7.14 3.79
C LYS A 87 4.40 7.56 4.37
N ASP A 88 3.65 8.38 3.63
CA ASP A 88 2.32 8.83 4.05
C ASP A 88 1.31 7.68 4.08
N ILE A 89 1.35 6.78 3.09
CA ILE A 89 0.58 5.53 3.07
C ILE A 89 0.91 4.69 4.31
N THR A 90 2.20 4.45 4.57
CA THR A 90 2.65 3.64 5.70
C THR A 90 2.19 4.23 7.04
N ALA A 91 2.33 5.55 7.22
CA ALA A 91 1.87 6.25 8.41
C ALA A 91 0.35 6.14 8.58
N SER A 92 -0.40 6.26 7.50
CA SER A 92 -1.86 6.19 7.50
C SER A 92 -2.36 4.77 7.79
N MET A 93 -1.75 3.74 7.19
CA MET A 93 -2.03 2.33 7.53
C MET A 93 -1.77 2.02 9.01
N HIS A 94 -0.68 2.56 9.57
CA HIS A 94 -0.38 2.41 10.99
C HIS A 94 -1.44 3.06 11.88
N LYS A 95 -1.92 4.25 11.50
CA LYS A 95 -2.99 4.95 12.21
C LYS A 95 -4.30 4.17 12.17
N GLU A 96 -4.74 3.75 10.99
CA GLU A 96 -5.95 2.94 10.79
C GLU A 96 -5.92 1.64 11.62
N ARG A 97 -4.76 0.95 11.64
CA ARG A 97 -4.56 -0.23 12.48
C ARG A 97 -4.74 0.08 13.97
N GLN A 98 -4.21 1.20 14.45
CA GLN A 98 -4.34 1.60 15.86
C GLN A 98 -5.79 1.92 16.22
N GLU A 99 -6.51 2.60 15.34
CA GLU A 99 -7.93 2.94 15.51
C GLU A 99 -8.80 1.68 15.54
N ALA A 100 -8.59 0.74 14.62
CA ALA A 100 -9.28 -0.56 14.63
C ALA A 100 -9.03 -1.35 15.93
N LEU A 101 -7.79 -1.40 16.40
CA LEU A 101 -7.45 -2.07 17.67
C LEU A 101 -8.09 -1.39 18.88
N ALA A 102 -8.17 -0.06 18.89
CA ALA A 102 -8.83 0.69 19.95
C ALA A 102 -10.35 0.42 19.96
N ALA A 103 -10.98 0.42 18.78
CA ALA A 103 -12.39 0.09 18.62
C ALA A 103 -12.71 -1.33 19.11
N MET A 104 -11.91 -2.33 18.73
CA MET A 104 -12.08 -3.72 19.22
C MET A 104 -11.99 -3.80 20.74
N LYS A 105 -11.03 -3.11 21.36
CA LYS A 105 -10.90 -3.07 22.83
C LYS A 105 -12.12 -2.44 23.49
N ALA A 106 -12.65 -1.36 22.92
CA ALA A 106 -13.86 -0.70 23.40
C ALA A 106 -15.06 -1.67 23.31
N THR A 107 -15.26 -2.33 22.16
CA THR A 107 -16.34 -3.32 21.98
C THR A 107 -16.23 -4.48 22.95
N VAL A 108 -15.02 -5.02 23.19
CA VAL A 108 -14.81 -6.08 24.18
C VAL A 108 -15.15 -5.60 25.59
N LYS A 109 -14.77 -4.38 25.95
CA LYS A 109 -15.11 -3.78 27.26
C LYS A 109 -16.62 -3.59 27.40
N GLU A 110 -17.29 -3.10 26.37
CA GLU A 110 -18.73 -2.90 26.35
C GLU A 110 -19.49 -4.22 26.48
N LYS A 111 -19.08 -5.27 25.74
CA LYS A 111 -19.65 -6.62 25.88
C LYS A 111 -19.51 -7.19 27.30
N LYS A 112 -18.38 -6.93 27.97
CA LYS A 112 -18.18 -7.32 29.38
C LYS A 112 -19.08 -6.56 30.35
N ILE A 113 -19.35 -5.28 30.09
CA ILE A 113 -20.19 -4.44 30.96
C ILE A 113 -21.68 -4.76 30.76
N THR A 114 -22.10 -4.98 29.52
CA THR A 114 -23.51 -5.20 29.14
C THR A 114 -23.97 -6.65 29.33
N GLY A 115 -23.05 -7.59 29.61
CA GLY A 115 -23.40 -8.97 29.91
C GLY A 115 -23.92 -9.77 28.71
N TYR A 116 -23.64 -9.34 27.47
CA TYR A 116 -23.85 -10.15 26.25
C TYR A 116 -22.84 -11.31 26.16
N GLU A 117 -22.70 -12.08 27.24
CA GLU A 117 -22.12 -13.42 27.15
C GLU A 117 -23.14 -14.32 26.46
N ASN A 118 -22.69 -15.07 25.46
CA ASN A 118 -23.46 -16.14 24.83
C ASN A 118 -24.19 -16.96 25.91
N PRO A 119 -25.48 -17.35 25.71
CA PRO A 119 -26.10 -18.34 26.56
C PRO A 119 -25.47 -19.71 26.25
N VAL A 120 -24.26 -19.93 26.75
CA VAL A 120 -23.65 -21.26 26.84
C VAL A 120 -24.38 -21.94 27.99
N THR A 121 -25.49 -22.57 27.61
CA THR A 121 -26.16 -23.70 28.27
C THR A 121 -25.61 -24.02 29.66
N VAL A 122 -26.22 -23.47 30.70
CA VAL A 122 -25.98 -23.88 32.09
C VAL A 122 -26.52 -25.30 32.23
N ARG A 123 -25.67 -26.28 31.92
CA ARG A 123 -25.89 -27.70 32.20
C ARG A 123 -25.32 -27.96 33.59
N GLY A 124 -26.18 -28.09 34.60
CA GLY A 124 -25.80 -28.71 35.88
C GLY A 124 -26.31 -28.02 37.14
N GLN A 125 -27.36 -28.63 37.71
CA GLN A 125 -27.60 -28.84 39.15
C GLN A 125 -27.69 -27.63 40.09
N LEU A 126 -28.93 -27.21 40.38
CA LEU A 126 -29.31 -26.85 41.75
C LEU A 126 -30.82 -27.07 41.96
N LEU A 127 -31.20 -28.28 42.36
CA LEU A 127 -32.48 -28.55 43.01
C LEU A 127 -32.17 -29.23 44.35
N ASP A 128 -31.68 -28.44 45.30
CA ASP A 128 -31.66 -28.85 46.71
C ASP A 128 -33.06 -28.61 47.28
N TYR A 129 -33.87 -29.67 47.30
CA TYR A 129 -35.17 -29.68 47.96
C TYR A 129 -34.94 -30.04 49.43
N LYS A 130 -35.01 -29.05 50.34
CA LYS A 130 -35.06 -29.34 51.79
C LYS A 130 -36.47 -29.74 52.17
N ARG A 131 -36.60 -30.96 52.70
CA ARG A 131 -37.77 -31.47 53.44
C ARG A 131 -37.59 -31.22 54.92
#